data_AF-A0A0F9I3V8-F1
#
_entry.id   AF-A0A0F9I3V8-F1
#
_cell.length_a   1.000
_cell.length_b   1.000
_cell.length_c   1.000
_cell.angle_alpha   90.00
_cell.angle_beta   90.00
_cell.angle_gamma   90.00
#
_symmetry.space_group_name_H-M   'P 1'
#
loop_
_entity.id
_entity.type
_entity.pdbx_description
1 polymer ?
#
loop_
_entity_poly.entity_id
_entity_poly.type
_entity_poly.pdbx_seq_one_letter_code
_entity_poly.pdbx_strand_id
1 'polypeptide(L)'
;MGVTGILVALLLDLLGVSRKLIIEDYLLSFLDTKRNYIELIFKTLDEEYGGVDNFLVNYCNVSLGAIDKIKETLAENTTIQREF
;
A
#
# COMPACT_ATOMS: atom_id res chain seq x y z
N MET A 1 9.22 10.68 6.38
CA MET A 1 8.45 10.46 5.14
C MET A 1 7.10 11.15 5.27
N GLY A 2 6.77 12.10 4.40
CA GLY A 2 5.44 12.72 4.35
C GLY A 2 4.39 11.77 3.78
N VAL A 3 3.14 12.22 3.66
CA VAL A 3 1.97 11.50 3.12
C VAL A 3 2.22 10.62 1.88
N THR A 4 3.25 10.90 1.08
CA THR A 4 3.71 10.09 -0.06
C THR A 4 4.07 8.64 0.29
N GLY A 5 4.76 8.39 1.42
CA GLY A 5 5.16 7.02 1.80
C GLY A 5 3.96 6.15 2.20
N ILE A 6 2.93 6.77 2.78
CA ILE A 6 1.67 6.09 3.11
C ILE A 6 0.95 5.69 1.83
N LEU A 7 0.89 6.59 0.83
CA LEU A 7 0.26 6.28 -0.45
C LEU A 7 0.93 5.09 -1.14
N VAL A 8 2.27 5.04 -1.16
CA VAL A 8 3.02 3.90 -1.71
C VAL A 8 2.72 2.62 -0.94
N ALA A 9 2.68 2.67 0.39
CA ALA A 9 2.33 1.51 1.21
C ALA A 9 0.92 0.97 0.92
N LEU A 10 -0.06 1.85 0.71
CA LEU A 10 -1.43 1.46 0.33
C LEU A 10 -1.47 0.81 -1.05
N LEU A 11 -0.71 1.35 -2.02
CA LEU A 11 -0.61 0.76 -3.36
C LEU A 11 0.03 -0.63 -3.31
N LEU A 12 1.08 -0.83 -2.53
CA LEU A 12 1.72 -2.14 -2.38
C LEU A 12 0.80 -3.14 -1.67
N ASP A 13 0.04 -2.71 -0.65
CA ASP A 13 -0.95 -3.57 0.02
C ASP A 13 -2.06 -3.98 -0.95
N LEU A 14 -2.52 -3.05 -1.79
CA LEU A 14 -3.49 -3.31 -2.85
C LEU A 14 -2.98 -4.33 -3.88
N LEU A 15 -1.68 -4.34 -4.18
CA LEU A 15 -1.04 -5.35 -5.04
C LEU A 15 -0.87 -6.72 -4.34
N GLY A 16 -1.25 -6.84 -3.07
CA GLY A 16 -1.07 -8.06 -2.28
C GLY A 16 0.36 -8.29 -1.80
N VAL A 17 1.21 -7.24 -1.81
CA VAL A 17 2.55 -7.33 -1.22
C VAL A 17 2.40 -7.50 0.29
N SER A 18 3.20 -8.39 0.89
CA SER A 18 3.16 -8.61 2.33
C SER A 18 3.46 -7.32 3.09
N ARG A 19 2.57 -6.94 4.03
CA ARG A 19 2.76 -5.79 4.92
C ARG A 19 4.09 -5.78 5.67
N LYS A 20 4.68 -6.96 5.91
CA LYS A 20 6.05 -7.05 6.47
C LYS A 20 7.07 -6.37 5.56
N LEU A 21 7.04 -6.68 4.26
CA LEU A 21 7.94 -6.09 3.26
C LEU A 21 7.64 -4.59 3.06
N ILE A 22 6.37 -4.21 3.06
CA ILE A 22 5.96 -2.80 2.93
C ILE A 22 6.48 -1.97 4.11
N ILE A 23 6.35 -2.47 5.34
CA ILE A 23 6.86 -1.79 6.53
C ILE A 23 8.39 -1.73 6.50
N GLU A 24 9.06 -2.79 6.06
CA GLU A 24 10.52 -2.80 5.91
C GLU A 24 10.99 -1.76 4.89
N ASP A 25 10.37 -1.71 3.71
CA ASP A 25 10.63 -0.72 2.66
C ASP A 25 10.35 0.72 3.13
N TYR A 26 9.24 0.91 3.84
CA TYR A 26 8.86 2.19 4.45
C TYR A 26 9.89 2.67 5.48
N LEU A 27 10.47 1.75 6.27
CA LEU A 27 11.49 2.06 7.26
C LEU A 27 12.87 2.31 6.64
N LEU A 28 13.23 1.59 5.58
CA LEU A 28 14.48 1.81 4.83
C LEU A 28 14.50 3.19 4.17
N SER A 29 13.35 3.65 3.70
CA SER A 29 13.22 4.97 3.05
C SER A 29 13.47 6.14 4.01
N PHE A 30 13.30 5.98 5.33
CA PHE A 30 13.53 7.05 6.31
C PHE A 30 14.03 6.51 7.66
N LEU A 31 15.29 6.80 7.97
CA LEU A 31 16.02 6.42 9.19
C LEU A 31 15.40 6.87 10.53
N ASP A 32 14.41 7.76 10.50
CA ASP A 32 13.80 8.38 11.70
C ASP A 32 12.26 8.25 11.77
N THR A 33 11.66 7.48 10.85
CA THR A 33 10.20 7.28 10.89
C THR A 33 9.85 6.19 11.89
N LYS A 34 8.97 6.49 12.84
CA LYS A 34 8.53 5.50 13.83
C LYS A 34 7.65 4.46 13.14
N ARG A 35 8.11 3.21 13.14
CA ARG A 35 7.37 2.00 12.70
C ARG A 35 5.89 2.01 13.15
N ASN A 36 5.63 2.47 14.37
CA ASN A 36 4.31 2.56 14.94
C ASN A 36 3.31 3.37 14.09
N TYR A 37 3.74 4.34 13.27
CA TYR A 37 2.82 5.11 12.43
C TYR A 37 2.19 4.26 11.33
N ILE A 38 3.00 3.52 10.58
CA ILE A 38 2.49 2.69 9.48
C ILE A 38 1.73 1.47 10.02
N GLU A 39 2.17 0.91 11.15
CA GLU A 39 1.43 -0.14 11.85
C GLU A 39 0.06 0.35 12.35
N LEU A 40 -0.01 1.57 12.91
CA LEU A 40 -1.28 2.16 13.33
C LEU A 40 -2.21 2.39 12.15
N ILE A 41 -1.69 2.86 11.01
CA ILE A 41 -2.48 3.06 9.80
C ILE A 41 -3.07 1.73 9.32
N PHE A 42 -2.26 0.69 9.19
CA PHE A 42 -2.76 -0.63 8.78
C PHE A 42 -3.78 -1.19 9.76
N LYS A 43 -3.53 -1.02 11.07
CA LYS A 43 -4.47 -1.42 12.11
C LYS A 43 -5.81 -0.67 11.96
N THR A 44 -5.78 0.64 11.80
CA THR A 44 -6.99 1.46 11.58
C THR A 44 -7.71 1.05 10.29
N LEU A 45 -6.99 0.76 9.21
CA LEU A 45 -7.58 0.30 7.96
C LEU A 45 -8.32 -1.03 8.13
N ASP A 46 -7.74 -1.98 8.86
CA ASP A 46 -8.39 -3.26 9.11
C ASP A 46 -9.58 -3.13 10.07
N GLU A 47 -9.41 -2.40 11.18
CA GLU A 47 -10.42 -2.32 12.26
C GLU A 47 -11.61 -1.43 11.88
N GLU A 48 -11.36 -0.26 11.29
CA GLU A 48 -12.42 0.71 10.97
C GLU A 48 -13.01 0.47 9.57
N TYR A 49 -12.20 -0.03 8.65
CA TYR A 49 -12.56 -0.11 7.23
C TYR A 49 -12.51 -1.52 6.67
N GLY A 50 -12.11 -2.57 7.41
CA GLY A 50 -12.04 -3.93 6.86
C GLY A 50 -10.96 -4.13 5.79
N GLY A 51 -9.94 -3.29 5.77
CA GLY A 51 -8.77 -3.39 4.89
C GLY A 51 -8.71 -2.32 3.78
N VAL A 52 -7.61 -2.32 3.03
CA VAL A 52 -7.30 -1.30 2.01
C VAL A 52 -8.28 -1.34 0.84
N ASP A 53 -8.65 -2.52 0.32
CA ASP A 53 -9.61 -2.62 -0.77
C ASP A 53 -10.96 -1.99 -0.39
N ASN A 54 -11.45 -2.27 0.82
CA ASN A 54 -12.73 -1.75 1.29
C ASN A 54 -12.67 -0.24 1.58
N PHE A 55 -11.57 0.26 2.15
CA PHE A 55 -11.32 1.69 2.29
C PHE A 55 -11.37 2.42 0.94
N LEU A 56 -10.67 1.90 -0.08
CA LEU A 56 -10.63 2.54 -1.40
C LEU A 56 -11.97 2.50 -2.11
N VAL A 57 -12.66 1.35 -2.11
CA VAL A 57 -13.91 1.18 -2.85
C VAL A 57 -15.07 1.89 -2.15
N ASN A 58 -15.26 1.66 -0.85
CA ASN A 58 -16.48 2.08 -0.16
C ASN A 58 -16.37 3.44 0.52
N TYR A 59 -15.17 3.92 0.83
CA TYR A 59 -14.98 5.19 1.54
C TYR A 59 -14.31 6.25 0.66
N CYS A 60 -13.36 5.87 -0.19
CA CYS A 60 -12.79 6.78 -1.20
C CYS A 60 -13.55 6.77 -2.54
N ASN A 61 -14.54 5.89 -2.70
CA ASN A 61 -15.38 5.79 -3.89
C ASN A 61 -14.56 5.55 -5.18
N VAL A 62 -13.47 4.80 -5.06
CA VAL A 62 -12.64 4.37 -6.19
C VAL A 62 -13.34 3.21 -6.90
N SER A 63 -13.51 3.33 -8.22
CA SER A 63 -14.16 2.26 -8.98
C SER A 63 -13.29 1.01 -9.06
N LEU A 64 -13.93 -0.16 -9.07
CA LEU A 64 -13.22 -1.45 -9.24
C LEU A 64 -12.38 -1.47 -10.51
N GLY A 65 -12.90 -0.94 -11.62
CA GLY A 65 -12.13 -0.85 -12.87
C GLY A 65 -10.89 0.06 -12.78
N ALA A 66 -10.89 1.08 -11.92
CA ALA A 66 -9.68 1.86 -11.65
C ALA A 66 -8.67 1.06 -10.82
N ILE A 67 -9.15 0.29 -9.82
CA ILE A 67 -8.29 -0.62 -9.04
C ILE A 67 -7.67 -1.68 -9.94
N ASP A 68 -8.46 -2.34 -10.78
CA ASP A 68 -7.98 -3.36 -11.71
C ASP A 68 -6.92 -2.80 -12.65
N LYS A 69 -7.16 -1.61 -13.20
CA LYS A 69 -6.20 -0.94 -14.08
C LYS A 69 -4.91 -0.56 -13.37
N ILE A 70 -4.97 -0.14 -12.10
CA ILE A 70 -3.79 0.12 -11.28
C ILE A 70 -3.02 -1.18 -11.04
N LYS A 71 -3.71 -2.27 -10.69
CA LYS A 71 -3.11 -3.59 -10.47
C LYS A 71 -2.41 -4.11 -11.73
N GLU A 72 -3.07 -4.04 -12.88
CA GLU A 72 -2.51 -4.41 -14.19
C GLU A 72 -1.26 -3.59 -14.51
N THR A 73 -1.36 -2.26 -14.48
CA THR A 73 -0.26 -1.35 -14.84
C THR A 73 0.96 -1.58 -13.95
N LEU A 74 0.77 -1.81 -12.65
CA LEU A 74 1.88 -2.02 -11.72
C LEU A 74 2.44 -3.44 -11.79
N ALA A 75 1.61 -4.46 -12.01
CA ALA A 75 2.07 -5.85 -12.18
C ALA A 75 2.94 -6.02 -13.45
N GLU A 76 2.55 -5.38 -14.55
CA GLU A 76 3.33 -5.36 -15.79
C GLU A 76 4.72 -4.75 -15.58
N ASN A 77 4.80 -3.65 -14.82
CA ASN A 77 6.07 -2.99 -14.51
C ASN A 77 6.93 -3.73 -13.47
N THR A 78 6.34 -4.59 -12.63
CA THR A 78 7.08 -5.36 -11.60
C THR A 78 7.70 -6.64 -12.18
N THR A 79 7.16 -7.16 -13.28
CA THR A 79 7.75 -8.31 -14.01
C THR A 79 9.10 -7.95 -14.64
N ILE A 80 9.31 -6.67 -14.99
CA ILE A 80 10.53 -6.17 -15.62
C ILE A 80 11.68 -6.00 -14.61
N GLN A 81 11.39 -5.87 -13.30
CA GLN A 81 12.41 -5.62 -12.25
C GLN A 81 12.94 -6.91 -11.59
N ARG A 82 12.54 -8.11 -12.05
CA ARG A 82 13.06 -9.40 -11.54
C ARG A 82 14.33 -9.90 -12.25
N GLU A 83 14.84 -9.15 -13.23
CA GLU A 83 16.11 -9.46 -13.92
C GLU A 83 17.26 -8.55 -13.49
N PHE A 84 17.57 -8.43 -12.20
CA PHE A 84 18.89 -7.96 -11.72
C PHE A 84 19.23 -8.56 -10.35
#